data_AF-A0A963G701-F1
#
_entry.id   AF-A0A963G701-F1
#
_cell.length_a   1.000
_cell.length_b   1.000
_cell.length_c   1.000
_cell.angle_alpha   90.00
_cell.angle_beta   90.00
_cell.angle_gamma   90.00
#
_symmetry.space_group_name_H-M   'P 1'
#
loop_
_entity.id
_entity.type
_entity.pdbx_description
1 polymer ?
#
loop_
_entity_poly.entity_id
_entity_poly.type
_entity_poly.pdbx_seq_one_letter_code
_entity_poly.pdbx_strand_id
1 'polypeptide(L)' 'SACTSGSLEPSHVMRAMDVPFTAAHGSIRFSFSRYNTMQEVEQVVAALPPIIARLRKLSPYWRDDGPIEQPDKLFAPIYA' A
#
# COMPACT_ATOMS: atom_id res chain seq x y z
N SER A 1 13.19 2.89 13.70
CA SER A 1 12.03 2.16 14.23
C SER A 1 10.84 2.47 13.34
N ALA A 2 10.64 1.66 12.30
CA ALA A 2 9.38 1.61 11.57
C ALA A 2 8.62 0.48 12.25
N CYS A 3 7.63 0.82 13.07
CA CYS A 3 7.07 -0.09 14.07
C CYS A 3 6.44 -1.35 13.44
N THR A 4 7.23 -2.41 13.30
CA THR A 4 6.71 -3.78 13.43
C THR A 4 6.23 -3.90 14.87
N SER A 5 4.92 -4.07 15.07
CA SER A 5 4.29 -4.18 16.40
C SER A 5 4.67 -5.47 17.15
N GLY A 6 5.60 -6.27 16.61
CA GLY A 6 5.89 -7.63 17.08
C GLY A 6 4.75 -8.63 16.84
N SER A 7 3.60 -8.16 16.36
CA SER A 7 2.40 -8.95 16.10
C SER A 7 2.11 -8.98 14.60
N LEU A 8 1.67 -10.14 14.11
CA LEU A 8 1.15 -10.30 12.76
C LEU A 8 -0.23 -9.66 12.59
N GLU A 9 -0.87 -9.21 13.67
CA GLU A 9 -2.20 -8.61 13.60
C GLU A 9 -2.20 -7.27 12.85
N PRO A 10 -3.17 -7.03 11.94
CA PRO A 10 -3.29 -5.77 11.25
C PRO A 10 -3.63 -4.62 12.21
N SER A 11 -3.28 -3.40 11.80
CA SER A 11 -3.54 -2.19 12.58
C SER A 11 -5.00 -2.10 13.05
N HIS A 12 -5.21 -1.82 14.34
CA HIS A 12 -6.56 -1.64 14.90
C HIS A 12 -7.32 -0.52 14.19
N VAL A 13 -6.62 0.49 13.65
CA VAL A 13 -7.23 1.61 12.92
C VAL A 13 -7.77 1.12 11.59
N MET A 14 -7.00 0.28 10.88
CA MET A 14 -7.42 -0.28 9.61
C MET A 14 -8.61 -1.23 9.76
N ARG A 15 -8.64 -2.00 10.85
CA ARG A 15 -9.81 -2.80 11.23
C ARG A 15 -11.04 -1.94 11.50
N ALA A 16 -10.87 -0.82 12.21
CA ALA A 16 -11.97 0.11 12.49
C ALA A 16 -12.48 0.85 11.24
N MET A 17 -11.62 1.06 10.25
CA MET A 17 -11.98 1.62 8.93
C MET A 17 -12.60 0.58 7.98
N ASP A 18 -12.86 -0.64 8.45
CA ASP A 18 -13.38 -1.76 7.65
C ASP A 18 -12.53 -2.09 6.41
N VAL A 19 -11.21 -1.88 6.51
CA VAL A 19 -10.28 -2.25 5.44
C VAL A 19 -10.17 -3.78 5.39
N PRO A 20 -10.36 -4.41 4.21
CA PRO A 20 -10.25 -5.86 4.07
C PRO A 20 -8.92 -6.38 4.63
N PHE A 21 -8.98 -7.48 5.39
CA PHE A 21 -7.81 -8.09 6.03
C PHE A 21 -6.68 -8.36 5.03
N THR A 22 -7.02 -8.83 3.84
CA THR A 22 -6.09 -9.09 2.72
C THR A 22 -5.37 -7.82 2.22
N ALA A 23 -6.00 -6.66 2.32
CA ALA A 23 -5.41 -5.38 1.96
C ALA A 23 -4.63 -4.74 3.12
N ALA A 24 -4.99 -5.04 4.36
CA ALA A 24 -4.39 -4.41 5.54
C ALA A 24 -2.89 -4.71 5.70
N HIS A 25 -2.46 -5.94 5.40
CA HIS A 25 -1.04 -6.33 5.51
C HIS A 25 -0.15 -5.72 4.43
N GLY A 26 -0.71 -5.32 3.29
CA GLY A 26 0.02 -4.66 2.20
C GLY A 26 0.07 -3.15 2.32
N SER A 27 -0.41 -2.57 3.43
CA SER A 27 -0.55 -1.12 3.58
C SER A 27 0.78 -0.43 3.86
N ILE A 28 0.97 0.74 3.25
CA ILE A 28 2.15 1.59 3.41
C ILE A 28 1.68 3.01 3.74
N ARG A 29 2.20 3.59 4.83
CA ARG A 29 1.93 4.98 5.21
C ARG A 29 3.17 5.82 4.98
N PHE A 30 3.07 6.81 4.10
CA PHE A 30 4.06 7.87 3.97
C PHE A 30 3.65 9.04 4.87
N SER A 31 4.58 9.52 5.69
CA SER A 31 4.39 10.68 6.55
C SER A 31 5.46 11.71 6.20
N PHE A 32 5.02 12.86 5.71
CA PHE A 32 5.91 13.95 5.31
C PHE A 32 6.16 14.93 6.46
N SER A 33 7.23 15.70 6.32
CA SER A 33 7.67 16.75 7.21
C SER A 33 8.16 17.95 6.39
N ARG A 34 8.39 19.08 7.06
CA ARG A 34 8.94 20.30 6.43
C ARG A 34 10.31 20.12 5.79
N TYR A 35 11.01 19.02 6.10
CA TYR A 35 12.34 18.73 5.59
C TYR A 35 12.31 17.91 4.30
N ASN A 36 11.12 17.44 3.89
CA ASN A 36 11.02 16.67 2.67
C ASN A 36 11.15 17.55 1.43
N THR A 37 11.75 16.99 0.40
CA THR A 37 11.93 17.67 -0.88
C THR A 37 11.13 16.98 -1.98
N MET A 38 10.79 17.72 -3.04
CA MET A 38 10.12 17.13 -4.20
C MET A 38 10.96 16.04 -4.84
N GLN A 39 12.28 16.19 -4.85
CA GLN A 39 13.21 15.20 -5.38
C GLN A 39 13.08 13.85 -4.64
N GLU A 40 12.94 13.87 -3.32
CA GLU A 40 12.71 12.63 -2.54
C GLU A 40 11.40 11.94 -2.92
N VAL A 41 10.34 12.71 -3.16
CA VAL A 41 9.04 12.17 -3.61
C VAL A 41 9.19 11.53 -4.98
N GLU A 42 9.84 12.19 -5.93
CA GLU A 42 10.11 11.66 -7.27
C GLU A 42 10.91 10.35 -7.21
N GLN A 43 11.89 10.25 -6.30
CA GLN A 43 12.64 9.01 -6.09
C GLN A 43 11.74 7.87 -5.60
N VAL A 44 10.83 8.14 -4.67
CA VAL A 44 9.88 7.13 -4.17
C VAL A 44 8.92 6.70 -5.29
N VAL A 45 8.39 7.65 -6.05
CA VAL A 45 7.48 7.39 -7.18
C VAL A 45 8.16 6.58 -8.28
N ALA A 46 9.45 6.80 -8.53
CA ALA A 46 10.22 6.00 -9.48
C ALA A 46 10.51 4.57 -8.97
N ALA A 47 10.82 4.43 -7.68
CA ALA A 47 11.25 3.14 -7.10
C ALA A 47 10.08 2.21 -6.74
N LEU A 48 8.95 2.74 -6.30
CA LEU A 48 7.87 1.95 -5.71
C LEU A 48 7.11 1.06 -6.72
N PRO A 49 6.73 1.54 -7.93
CA PRO A 49 6.02 0.72 -8.92
C PRO A 49 6.75 -0.57 -9.34
N PRO A 50 8.06 -0.57 -9.68
CA PRO A 50 8.74 -1.80 -10.06
C PRO A 50 8.85 -2.80 -8.89
N ILE A 51 8.99 -2.32 -7.65
CA ILE A 51 8.98 -3.17 -6.45
C ILE A 51 7.62 -3.86 -6.30
N ILE A 52 6.52 -3.10 -6.38
CA ILE A 52 5.16 -3.64 -6.29
C ILE A 52 4.92 -4.67 -7.41
N ALA A 53 5.31 -4.36 -8.65
CA ALA A 53 5.16 -5.27 -9.78
C ALA A 53 5.87 -6.61 -9.54
N ARG A 54 7.09 -6.58 -8.99
CA ARG A 54 7.85 -7.78 -8.64
C ARG A 54 7.16 -8.58 -7.52
N LEU A 55 6.71 -7.94 -6.46
CA LEU A 55 6.05 -8.62 -5.34
C LEU A 55 4.72 -9.25 -5.77
N ARG A 56 3.96 -8.59 -6.63
CA ARG A 56 2.72 -9.14 -7.20
C ARG A 56 2.98 -10.41 -8.00
N LYS A 57 4.01 -10.46 -8.84
CA LYS A 57 4.38 -11.67 -9.61
C LYS A 57 4.70 -12.88 -8.72
N LEU A 58 5.17 -12.66 -7.50
CA LEU A 58 5.52 -13.72 -6.55
C LEU A 58 4.36 -14.09 -5.61
N SER A 59 3.31 -13.26 -5.56
CA SER A 59 2.22 -13.42 -4.61
C SER A 59 1.25 -14.49 -5.09
N PRO A 60 0.96 -15.54 -4.29
CA PRO A 60 -0.07 -16.53 -4.62
C PRO A 60 -1.49 -15.93 -4.55
N TYR A 61 -1.66 -14.76 -3.94
CA TYR A 61 -2.90 -13.99 -3.87
C TYR A 61 -3.13 -13.11 -5.11
N TRP A 62 -2.15 -13.06 -6.02
CA TRP A 62 -2.20 -12.29 -7.25
C TRP A 62 -1.99 -13.26 -8.42
N ARG A 63 -3.03 -13.98 -8.82
CA ARG A 63 -3.03 -14.96 -9.93
C ARG A 63 -3.96 -14.51 -11.06
N ASP A 64 -3.84 -15.15 -12.21
CA ASP A 64 -4.33 -14.80 -13.56
C ASP A 64 -5.86 -14.67 -13.75
N ASP A 65 -6.55 -14.02 -12.83
CA ASP A 65 -7.82 -13.30 -13.01
C ASP A 65 -7.55 -11.78 -13.13
N GLY A 66 -6.53 -11.47 -13.94
CA GLY A 66 -6.27 -10.18 -14.59
C GLY A 66 -5.93 -8.99 -13.68
N PRO A 67 -5.27 -7.94 -14.21
CA PRO A 67 -5.39 -6.63 -13.57
C PRO A 67 -6.88 -6.29 -13.57
N ILE A 68 -7.41 -5.95 -12.40
CA ILE A 68 -8.73 -5.34 -12.24
C ILE A 68 -8.88 -4.33 -13.39
N GLU A 69 -9.85 -4.50 -14.29
CA GLU A 69 -9.96 -3.67 -15.50
C GLU A 69 -10.03 -2.16 -15.17
N GLN A 70 -10.36 -1.83 -13.90
CA GLN A 70 -10.43 -0.48 -13.34
C GLN A 70 -9.85 -0.45 -11.92
N PRO A 71 -8.51 -0.46 -11.75
CA PRO A 71 -7.90 -0.43 -10.42
C PRO A 71 -8.23 0.86 -9.65
N ASP A 72 -8.43 1.96 -10.38
CA ASP A 72 -8.91 3.27 -9.95
C ASP A 72 -10.34 3.26 -9.37
N LYS A 73 -11.17 2.26 -9.69
CA LYS A 73 -12.48 2.07 -9.03
C LYS A 73 -12.42 1.22 -7.76
N LEU A 74 -11.39 0.40 -7.60
CA LEU A 74 -11.25 -0.47 -6.42
C LEU A 74 -10.67 0.29 -5.22
N PHE A 75 -9.85 1.29 -5.50
CA PHE A 75 -9.38 2.27 -4.53
C PHE A 75 -9.86 3.66 -4.97
N ALA A 76 -11.17 3.88 -4.80
CA ALA A 76 -11.82 5.19 -4.93
C ALA A 76 -12.18 5.76 -3.54
N PRO A 77 -11.19 6.03 -2.67
CA PRO A 77 -11.47 6.66 -1.39
C PRO A 77 -12.10 8.04 -1.65
N ILE A 78 -13.27 8.26 -1.06
CA ILE A 78 -13.87 9.58 -1.01
C ILE A 78 -13.01 10.41 -0.04
N TYR A 79 -12.13 11.22 -0.59
CA TYR A 79 -11.46 12.26 0.19
C TYR A 79 -12.41 13.43 0.30
N ALA A 80 -12.99 13.60 1.49
CA ALA A 80 -13.73 14.80 1.86
C ALA A 80 -12.81 16.02 2.01
#